data_AF-A0A2E6Y945-F1
#
_entry.id   AF-A0A2E6Y945-F1
#
_cell.length_a   1.000
_cell.length_b   1.000
_cell.length_c   1.000
_cell.angle_alpha   90.00
_cell.angle_beta   90.00
_cell.angle_gamma   90.00
#
_symmetry.space_group_name_H-M   'P 1'
#
loop_
_entity.id
_entity.type
_entity.pdbx_description
1 polymer ?
#
loop_
_entity_poly.entity_id
_entity_poly.type
_entity_poly.pdbx_seq_one_letter_code
_entity_poly.pdbx_strand_id
1 'polypeptide(L)'
;MKIGILGSGLMGSAIGRHWARCGHDVTFSYSRDPNKLERLARECGGASGTVADAVVQADVLLLAVHWSRVEDVLRQAGDLEGKVVLNCCVPLDPTDTNLVLGPTTSGAENLARMRPGARWVSCFNTTPSESFAPVFARRETTPRPQVLVCSDDKEAQDVAESLITDLGFEPLAAGPLRTARFIEPFAMVTAELAYDQPGGPALTYRFEKLR
;
A
#
# COMPACT_ATOMS: atom_id res chain seq x y z
N MET A 1 0.27 -0.22 16.22
CA MET A 1 -0.72 0.85 15.92
C MET A 1 -2.04 0.20 15.55
N LYS A 2 -3.14 0.98 15.54
CA LYS A 2 -4.41 0.55 14.93
C LYS A 2 -4.38 0.87 13.45
N ILE A 3 -4.54 -0.13 12.60
CA ILE A 3 -4.40 -0.03 11.15
C ILE A 3 -5.68 -0.49 10.46
N GLY A 4 -6.29 0.40 9.67
CA GLY A 4 -7.45 0.08 8.84
C GLY A 4 -7.03 -0.29 7.43
N ILE A 5 -7.38 -1.50 6.97
CA ILE A 5 -7.12 -1.97 5.60
C ILE A 5 -8.36 -1.70 4.75
N LEU A 6 -8.26 -0.72 3.86
CA LEU A 6 -9.30 -0.36 2.89
C LEU A 6 -9.01 -1.09 1.58
N GLY A 7 -9.47 -2.33 1.48
CA GLY A 7 -9.23 -3.19 0.33
C GLY A 7 -8.53 -4.47 0.73
N SER A 8 -9.30 -5.52 0.99
CA SER A 8 -8.76 -6.82 1.40
C SER A 8 -8.46 -7.72 0.20
N GLY A 9 -7.83 -7.17 -0.84
CA GLY A 9 -7.33 -7.87 -2.02
C GLY A 9 -6.04 -8.65 -1.75
N LEU A 10 -5.24 -8.93 -2.78
CA LEU A 10 -3.93 -9.57 -2.62
C LEU A 10 -2.99 -8.72 -1.74
N MET A 11 -2.81 -7.45 -2.11
CA MET A 11 -1.96 -6.49 -1.38
C MET A 11 -2.42 -6.27 0.06
N GLY A 12 -3.66 -5.82 0.27
CA GLY A 12 -4.14 -5.52 1.62
C GLY A 12 -4.19 -6.73 2.55
N SER A 13 -4.49 -7.93 2.02
CA SER A 13 -4.42 -9.16 2.85
C SER A 13 -2.99 -9.53 3.20
N ALA A 14 -2.05 -9.43 2.25
CA ALA A 14 -0.64 -9.77 2.48
C ALA A 14 -0.03 -8.81 3.52
N ILE A 15 -0.12 -7.50 3.28
CA ILE A 15 0.42 -6.47 4.16
C ILE A 15 -0.22 -6.53 5.55
N GLY A 16 -1.57 -6.56 5.62
CA GLY A 16 -2.31 -6.58 6.88
C GLY A 16 -1.98 -7.80 7.75
N ARG A 17 -1.82 -8.99 7.16
CA ARG A 17 -1.38 -10.19 7.89
C ARG A 17 -0.01 -10.01 8.53
N HIS A 18 0.94 -9.43 7.78
CA HIS A 18 2.30 -9.26 8.29
C HIS A 18 2.37 -8.17 9.37
N TRP A 19 1.62 -7.08 9.22
CA TRP A 19 1.48 -6.08 10.29
C TRP A 19 0.83 -6.64 11.55
N ALA A 20 -0.19 -7.50 11.44
CA ALA A 20 -0.76 -8.18 12.59
C ALA A 20 0.28 -9.08 13.29
N ARG A 21 1.12 -9.78 12.52
CA ARG A 21 2.25 -10.58 13.07
C ARG A 21 3.33 -9.72 13.75
N CYS A 22 3.41 -8.43 13.43
CA CYS A 22 4.25 -7.45 14.14
C CYS A 22 3.57 -6.86 15.38
N GLY A 23 2.37 -7.34 15.74
CA GLY A 23 1.64 -6.88 16.93
C GLY A 23 0.83 -5.61 16.72
N HIS A 24 0.54 -5.22 15.47
CA HIS A 24 -0.41 -4.15 15.18
C HIS A 24 -1.86 -4.66 15.27
N ASP A 25 -2.78 -3.79 15.66
CA ASP A 25 -4.21 -4.06 15.69
C ASP A 25 -4.79 -3.74 14.31
N VAL A 26 -5.18 -4.77 13.55
CA VAL A 26 -5.54 -4.64 12.13
C VAL A 26 -7.02 -4.87 11.93
N THR A 27 -7.70 -3.92 11.28
CA THR A 27 -9.10 -4.04 10.85
C THR A 27 -9.20 -4.21 9.34
N PHE A 28 -9.68 -5.36 8.88
CA PHE A 28 -9.87 -5.65 7.46
C PHE A 28 -11.25 -5.18 6.97
N SER A 29 -11.28 -4.42 5.88
CA SER A 29 -12.51 -3.94 5.26
C SER A 29 -12.46 -4.06 3.73
N TYR A 30 -13.59 -3.72 3.09
CA TYR A 30 -13.75 -3.65 1.64
C TYR A 30 -13.36 -4.95 0.91
N SER A 31 -14.28 -5.90 0.92
CA SER A 31 -14.19 -7.16 0.18
C SER A 31 -15.52 -7.46 -0.49
N ARG A 32 -15.47 -8.13 -1.64
CA ARG A 32 -16.67 -8.69 -2.30
C ARG A 32 -17.19 -9.94 -1.60
N ASP A 33 -16.37 -10.56 -0.76
CA ASP A 33 -16.69 -11.72 0.07
C ASP A 33 -16.57 -11.33 1.55
N PRO A 34 -17.68 -11.14 2.27
CA PRO A 34 -17.67 -10.85 3.70
C PRO A 34 -17.03 -11.97 4.54
N ASN A 35 -17.23 -13.24 4.17
CA ASN A 35 -16.64 -14.38 4.89
C ASN A 35 -15.10 -14.36 4.80
N LYS A 36 -14.54 -13.79 3.73
CA LYS A 36 -13.09 -13.56 3.63
C LYS A 36 -12.60 -12.59 4.71
N LEU A 37 -13.33 -11.52 5.00
CA LEU A 37 -12.92 -10.54 6.02
C LEU A 37 -12.91 -11.17 7.40
N GLU A 38 -13.96 -11.89 7.77
CA GLU A 38 -14.04 -12.59 9.06
C GLU A 38 -12.92 -13.62 9.22
N ARG A 39 -12.61 -14.36 8.14
CA ARG A 39 -11.51 -15.31 8.11
C ARG A 39 -10.16 -14.60 8.32
N LEU A 40 -9.91 -13.49 7.62
CA LEU A 40 -8.68 -12.70 7.79
C LEU A 40 -8.54 -12.17 9.21
N ALA A 41 -9.60 -11.59 9.76
CA ALA A 41 -9.63 -11.09 11.13
C ALA A 41 -9.27 -12.19 12.13
N ARG A 42 -9.93 -13.35 12.03
CA ARG A 42 -9.65 -14.51 12.90
C ARG A 42 -8.24 -15.05 12.75
N GLU A 43 -7.73 -15.18 11.53
CA GLU A 43 -6.34 -15.62 11.26
C GLU A 43 -5.30 -14.68 11.88
N CYS A 44 -5.60 -13.39 11.92
CA CYS A 44 -4.68 -12.35 12.36
C CYS A 44 -4.86 -11.95 13.83
N GLY A 45 -5.89 -12.45 14.52
CA GLY A 45 -6.31 -11.92 15.81
C GLY A 45 -6.74 -10.44 15.76
N GLY A 46 -7.18 -9.98 14.59
CA GLY A 46 -7.64 -8.62 14.33
C GLY A 46 -9.16 -8.52 14.21
N ALA A 47 -9.65 -7.44 13.62
CA ALA A 47 -11.06 -7.18 13.38
C ALA A 47 -11.40 -7.17 11.88
N SER A 48 -12.69 -7.27 11.59
CA SER A 48 -13.24 -6.97 10.27
C SER A 48 -14.47 -6.09 10.42
N GLY A 49 -14.71 -5.20 9.47
CA GLY A 49 -15.86 -4.29 9.52
C GLY A 49 -16.11 -3.58 8.21
N THR A 50 -16.99 -2.58 8.26
CA THR A 50 -17.20 -1.68 7.12
C THR A 50 -15.98 -0.79 6.91
N VAL A 51 -15.90 -0.12 5.75
CA VAL A 51 -14.84 0.86 5.49
C VAL A 51 -14.87 1.99 6.53
N ALA A 52 -16.07 2.46 6.90
CA ALA A 52 -16.23 3.49 7.92
C ALA A 52 -15.72 3.05 9.29
N ASP A 53 -16.02 1.81 9.71
CA ASP A 53 -15.51 1.28 10.99
C ASP A 53 -13.99 1.24 11.01
N ALA A 54 -13.37 0.77 9.92
CA ALA A 54 -11.92 0.72 9.78
C ALA A 54 -11.28 2.12 9.80
N VAL A 55 -11.95 3.15 9.27
CA VAL A 55 -11.49 4.55 9.31
C VAL A 55 -11.54 5.14 10.72
N VAL A 56 -12.67 4.94 11.41
CA VAL A 56 -12.89 5.53 12.75
C VAL A 56 -11.88 4.99 13.76
N GLN A 57 -11.62 3.69 13.73
CA GLN A 57 -10.80 3.02 14.73
C GLN A 57 -9.28 3.14 14.48
N ALA A 58 -8.87 3.50 13.27
CA ALA A 58 -7.47 3.45 12.88
C ALA A 58 -6.69 4.74 13.13
N ASP A 59 -5.43 4.57 13.53
CA ASP A 59 -4.39 5.60 13.53
C ASP A 59 -3.87 5.82 12.11
N VAL A 60 -3.77 4.74 11.33
CA VAL A 60 -3.21 4.70 9.96
C VAL A 60 -4.09 3.85 9.06
N LEU A 61 -4.26 4.29 7.81
CA LEU A 61 -5.03 3.58 6.80
C LEU A 61 -4.13 3.06 5.68
N LEU A 62 -4.44 1.88 5.16
CA LEU A 62 -3.90 1.39 3.89
C LEU A 62 -5.02 1.35 2.85
N LEU A 63 -4.90 2.16 1.79
CA LEU A 63 -5.73 2.08 0.60
C LEU A 63 -5.11 1.09 -0.38
N ALA A 64 -5.73 -0.10 -0.50
CA ALA A 64 -5.24 -1.23 -1.27
C ALA A 64 -6.33 -1.81 -2.19
N VAL A 65 -6.81 -0.99 -3.11
CA VAL A 65 -7.83 -1.39 -4.10
C VAL A 65 -7.37 -1.16 -5.53
N HIS A 66 -8.03 -1.85 -6.46
CA HIS A 66 -7.89 -1.53 -7.88
C HIS A 66 -8.38 -0.10 -8.15
N TRP A 67 -7.76 0.61 -9.09
CA TRP A 67 -8.06 2.02 -9.37
C TRP A 67 -9.55 2.31 -9.62
N SER A 68 -10.22 1.43 -10.37
CA SER A 68 -11.68 1.51 -10.63
C SER A 68 -12.58 1.46 -9.39
N ARG A 69 -12.02 1.19 -8.21
CA ARG A 69 -12.75 1.10 -6.92
C ARG A 69 -12.43 2.24 -5.96
N VAL A 70 -11.48 3.11 -6.30
CA VAL A 70 -11.04 4.21 -5.43
C VAL A 70 -12.20 5.12 -5.04
N GLU A 71 -13.02 5.56 -5.99
CA GLU A 71 -14.16 6.45 -5.69
C GLU A 71 -15.16 5.80 -4.73
N ASP A 72 -15.48 4.53 -4.93
CA ASP A 72 -16.42 3.81 -4.09
C ASP A 72 -15.87 3.60 -2.67
N VAL A 73 -14.61 3.21 -2.52
CA VAL A 73 -13.95 3.12 -1.21
C VAL A 73 -13.94 4.47 -0.51
N LEU A 74 -13.51 5.53 -1.19
CA LEU A 74 -13.40 6.86 -0.58
C LEU A 74 -14.76 7.45 -0.21
N ARG A 75 -15.82 7.09 -0.94
CA ARG A 75 -17.20 7.43 -0.57
C ARG A 75 -17.63 6.71 0.71
N GLN A 76 -17.30 5.43 0.86
CA GLN A 76 -17.62 4.65 2.06
C GLN A 76 -16.74 5.03 3.26
N ALA A 77 -15.50 5.46 3.02
CA ALA A 77 -14.56 5.94 4.03
C ALA A 77 -15.02 7.26 4.65
N GLY A 78 -15.74 8.08 3.88
CA GLY A 78 -16.18 9.39 4.30
C GLY A 78 -15.03 10.39 4.36
N ASP A 79 -14.99 11.16 5.43
CA ASP A 79 -13.94 12.15 5.69
C ASP A 79 -12.67 11.48 6.23
N LEU A 80 -11.53 11.96 5.74
CA LEU A 80 -10.19 11.47 6.09
C LEU A 80 -9.31 12.59 6.65
N GLU A 81 -9.90 13.71 7.08
CA GLU A 81 -9.21 14.84 7.71
C GLU A 81 -8.22 14.38 8.79
N GLY A 82 -6.96 14.78 8.63
CA GLY A 82 -5.86 14.47 9.55
C GLY A 82 -5.39 13.01 9.55
N LYS A 83 -6.06 12.08 8.84
CA LYS A 83 -5.67 10.66 8.80
C LYS A 83 -4.42 10.46 7.95
N VAL A 84 -3.49 9.63 8.45
CA VAL A 84 -2.39 9.11 7.63
C VAL A 84 -2.91 8.00 6.74
N VAL A 85 -2.75 8.15 5.43
CA VAL A 85 -3.24 7.18 4.44
C VAL A 85 -2.10 6.73 3.53
N LEU A 86 -1.73 5.47 3.69
CA LEU A 86 -0.78 4.77 2.83
C LEU A 86 -1.51 4.32 1.56
N ASN A 87 -1.05 4.77 0.40
CA ASN A 87 -1.59 4.40 -0.90
C ASN A 87 -0.65 3.43 -1.61
N CYS A 88 -1.16 2.24 -1.95
CA CYS A 88 -0.47 1.30 -2.84
C CYS A 88 -1.19 1.09 -4.18
N CYS A 89 -2.16 1.95 -4.54
CA CYS A 89 -2.87 1.85 -5.80
C CYS A 89 -1.99 2.29 -6.97
N VAL A 90 -2.13 1.61 -8.10
CA VAL A 90 -1.60 2.03 -9.41
C VAL A 90 -2.81 2.39 -10.28
N PRO A 91 -2.82 3.55 -10.98
CA PRO A 91 -3.97 3.99 -11.76
C PRO A 91 -4.09 3.23 -13.08
N LEU A 92 -4.44 1.94 -13.00
CA LEU A 92 -4.60 1.04 -14.14
C LEU A 92 -5.98 1.16 -14.80
N ASP A 93 -6.02 0.87 -16.10
CA ASP A 93 -7.24 0.62 -16.84
C ASP A 93 -7.90 -0.72 -16.40
N PRO A 94 -9.17 -0.99 -16.77
CA PRO A 94 -9.84 -2.24 -16.38
C PRO A 94 -9.21 -3.53 -16.93
N THR A 95 -8.25 -3.41 -17.85
CA THR A 95 -7.50 -4.53 -18.43
C THR A 95 -6.13 -4.73 -17.76
N ASP A 96 -5.82 -3.96 -16.72
CA ASP A 96 -4.54 -3.99 -15.99
C ASP A 96 -3.30 -3.82 -16.90
N THR A 97 -3.47 -3.18 -18.07
CA THR A 97 -2.41 -3.11 -19.11
C THR A 97 -1.83 -1.72 -19.23
N ASN A 98 -2.64 -0.67 -19.11
CA ASN A 98 -2.19 0.71 -19.27
C ASN A 98 -2.48 1.55 -18.03
N LEU A 99 -1.64 2.55 -17.81
CA LEU A 99 -1.95 3.62 -16.87
C LEU A 99 -2.99 4.58 -17.47
N VAL A 100 -4.03 4.89 -16.71
CA VAL A 100 -5.03 5.92 -17.07
C VAL A 100 -4.63 7.32 -16.61
N LEU A 101 -3.56 7.44 -15.81
CA LEU A 101 -2.96 8.70 -15.36
C LEU A 101 -1.45 8.67 -15.56
N GLY A 102 -0.86 9.84 -15.86
CA GLY A 102 0.57 9.99 -16.14
C GLY A 102 0.84 10.69 -17.48
N PRO A 103 2.06 11.21 -17.72
CA PRO A 103 3.14 11.43 -16.76
C PRO A 103 3.06 12.83 -16.08
N THR A 104 2.06 13.65 -16.40
CA THR A 104 1.93 15.02 -15.89
C THR A 104 1.17 15.13 -14.56
N THR A 105 0.51 14.04 -14.14
CA THR A 105 -0.12 13.83 -12.82
C THR A 105 0.06 12.35 -12.44
N SER A 106 -0.21 12.00 -11.18
CA SER A 106 -0.27 10.62 -10.72
C SER A 106 -1.64 10.28 -10.11
N GLY A 107 -1.86 8.99 -9.82
CA GLY A 107 -2.96 8.50 -8.99
C GLY A 107 -2.85 9.06 -7.57
N ALA A 108 -1.65 9.08 -6.99
CA ALA A 108 -1.43 9.67 -5.66
C ALA A 108 -1.81 11.16 -5.57
N GLU A 109 -1.47 11.97 -6.59
CA GLU A 109 -1.90 13.37 -6.64
C GLU A 109 -3.41 13.52 -6.86
N ASN A 110 -4.04 12.58 -7.56
CA ASN A 110 -5.48 12.58 -7.73
C ASN A 110 -6.20 12.28 -6.40
N LEU A 111 -5.72 11.30 -5.65
CA LEU A 111 -6.20 10.98 -4.29
C LEU A 111 -6.10 12.20 -3.36
N ALA A 112 -4.96 12.91 -3.39
CA ALA A 112 -4.77 14.14 -2.62
C ALA A 112 -5.76 15.24 -3.01
N ARG A 113 -6.12 15.38 -4.30
CA ARG A 113 -7.18 16.30 -4.73
C ARG A 113 -8.58 15.87 -4.27
N MET A 114 -8.86 14.57 -4.25
CA MET A 114 -10.15 14.03 -3.81
C MET A 114 -10.36 14.15 -2.30
N ARG A 115 -9.29 14.07 -1.51
CA ARG A 115 -9.29 14.16 -0.04
C ARG A 115 -8.10 15.00 0.44
N PRO A 116 -8.18 16.34 0.33
CA PRO A 116 -7.08 17.24 0.66
C PRO A 116 -6.72 17.28 2.15
N GLY A 117 -7.67 16.93 3.03
CA GLY A 117 -7.44 16.83 4.48
C GLY A 117 -6.64 15.60 4.91
N ALA A 118 -6.50 14.59 4.05
CA ALA A 118 -5.77 13.38 4.36
C ALA A 118 -4.26 13.56 4.12
N ARG A 119 -3.46 12.92 4.97
CA ARG A 119 -2.00 12.96 4.93
C ARG A 119 -1.51 11.77 4.12
N TRP A 120 -1.43 11.96 2.80
CA TRP A 120 -1.14 10.91 1.83
C TRP A 120 0.33 10.53 1.76
N VAL A 121 0.62 9.23 1.81
CA VAL A 121 1.93 8.66 1.53
C VAL A 121 1.78 7.58 0.47
N SER A 122 2.49 7.69 -0.66
CA SER A 122 2.48 6.64 -1.67
C SER A 122 3.65 5.69 -1.44
N CYS A 123 3.33 4.39 -1.29
CA CYS A 123 4.29 3.32 -1.04
C CYS A 123 3.73 1.95 -1.45
N PHE A 124 4.59 0.94 -1.53
CA PHE A 124 4.26 -0.45 -1.91
C PHE A 124 3.73 -0.68 -3.34
N ASN A 125 3.36 0.36 -4.09
CA ASN A 125 2.79 0.24 -5.42
C ASN A 125 3.74 -0.37 -6.48
N THR A 126 5.04 -0.49 -6.17
CA THR A 126 6.07 -1.12 -7.01
C THR A 126 6.49 -2.50 -6.50
N THR A 127 5.80 -3.05 -5.51
CA THR A 127 6.19 -4.28 -4.81
C THR A 127 5.07 -5.30 -4.96
N PRO A 128 5.25 -6.35 -5.78
CA PRO A 128 4.27 -7.41 -5.91
C PRO A 128 3.89 -8.05 -4.57
N SER A 129 2.63 -8.45 -4.44
CA SER A 129 2.07 -8.99 -3.19
C SER A 129 2.77 -10.27 -2.72
N GLU A 130 3.29 -11.04 -3.68
CA GLU A 130 3.97 -12.30 -3.52
C GLU A 130 5.34 -12.15 -2.85
N SER A 131 5.90 -10.94 -2.86
CA SER A 131 7.20 -10.64 -2.24
C SER A 131 7.12 -10.47 -0.72
N PHE A 132 5.96 -10.11 -0.17
CA PHE A 132 5.86 -9.77 1.27
C PHE A 132 6.16 -10.96 2.18
N ALA A 133 5.62 -12.14 1.88
CA ALA A 133 5.87 -13.33 2.68
C ALA A 133 7.36 -13.76 2.73
N PRO A 134 8.06 -13.93 1.59
CA PRO A 134 9.48 -14.27 1.61
C PRO A 134 10.37 -13.17 2.20
N VAL A 135 10.05 -11.89 1.97
CA VAL A 135 10.79 -10.78 2.60
C VAL A 135 10.60 -10.78 4.11
N PHE A 136 9.37 -10.92 4.59
CA PHE A 136 9.08 -10.98 6.02
C PHE A 136 9.76 -12.17 6.72
N ALA A 137 9.83 -13.32 6.05
CA ALA A 137 10.54 -14.51 6.54
C ALA A 137 12.05 -14.27 6.67
N ARG A 138 12.62 -13.34 5.90
CA ARG A 138 14.03 -12.96 5.89
C ARG A 138 14.27 -11.56 6.43
N ARG A 139 13.35 -10.98 7.19
CA ARG A 139 13.41 -9.58 7.65
C ARG A 139 14.66 -9.23 8.49
N GLU A 140 15.31 -10.22 9.10
CA GLU A 140 16.56 -10.04 9.84
C GLU A 140 17.81 -10.08 8.94
N THR A 141 17.67 -10.41 7.65
CA THR A 141 18.78 -10.46 6.69
C THR A 141 19.06 -9.07 6.12
N THR A 142 20.34 -8.74 5.97
CA THR A 142 20.81 -7.50 5.34
C THR A 142 21.67 -7.81 4.10
N PRO A 143 21.67 -6.93 3.07
CA PRO A 143 20.80 -5.75 2.94
C PRO A 143 19.33 -6.12 2.68
N ARG A 144 18.40 -5.28 3.17
CA ARG A 144 16.97 -5.47 2.94
C ARG A 144 16.56 -4.96 1.54
N PRO A 145 15.55 -5.57 0.89
CA PRO A 145 14.96 -4.99 -0.31
C PRO A 145 14.29 -3.66 0.01
N GLN A 146 14.21 -2.77 -0.98
CA GLN A 146 13.69 -1.42 -0.80
C GLN A 146 12.23 -1.26 -1.21
N VAL A 147 11.54 -0.32 -0.57
CA VAL A 147 10.23 0.19 -0.99
C VAL A 147 10.34 1.69 -1.19
N LEU A 148 10.02 2.17 -2.39
CA LEU A 148 9.94 3.60 -2.67
C LEU A 148 8.79 4.25 -1.87
N VAL A 149 9.08 5.42 -1.29
CA VAL A 149 8.13 6.22 -0.50
C VAL A 149 8.12 7.66 -0.99
N CYS A 150 6.96 8.25 -1.23
CA CYS A 150 6.85 9.68 -1.47
C CYS A 150 5.64 10.30 -0.75
N SER A 151 5.83 11.50 -0.21
CA SER A 151 4.86 12.22 0.63
C SER A 151 5.22 13.71 0.67
N ASP A 152 4.21 14.56 0.82
CA ASP A 152 4.41 15.98 1.14
C ASP A 152 4.35 16.26 2.66
N ASP A 153 3.99 15.26 3.47
CA ASP A 153 3.92 15.31 4.93
C ASP A 153 5.00 14.41 5.54
N LYS A 154 5.91 15.03 6.30
CA LYS A 154 7.08 14.35 6.87
C LYS A 154 6.72 13.38 8.00
N GLU A 155 5.79 13.73 8.88
CA GLU A 155 5.46 12.83 10.01
C GLU A 155 4.62 11.64 9.52
N ALA A 156 3.74 11.86 8.53
CA ALA A 156 3.03 10.77 7.86
C ALA A 156 4.02 9.82 7.15
N GLN A 157 5.05 10.38 6.52
CA GLN A 157 6.13 9.57 5.93
C GLN A 157 6.85 8.74 7.00
N ASP A 158 7.19 9.32 8.16
CA ASP A 158 7.86 8.58 9.24
C ASP A 158 7.04 7.39 9.74
N VAL A 159 5.73 7.56 9.85
CA VAL A 159 4.81 6.47 10.17
C VAL A 159 4.85 5.37 9.10
N ALA A 160 4.83 5.75 7.83
CA ALA A 160 4.92 4.80 6.72
C ALA A 160 6.26 4.04 6.72
N GLU A 161 7.38 4.74 6.95
CA GLU A 161 8.72 4.17 6.98
C GLU A 161 8.89 3.16 8.12
N SER A 162 8.32 3.44 9.29
CA SER A 162 8.24 2.47 10.40
C SER A 162 7.49 1.20 9.97
N LEU A 163 6.30 1.37 9.38
CA LEU A 163 5.46 0.24 8.96
C LEU A 163 6.08 -0.57 7.80
N ILE A 164 6.86 0.07 6.92
CA ILE A 164 7.65 -0.61 5.88
C ILE A 164 8.77 -1.44 6.52
N THR A 165 9.44 -0.87 7.53
CA THR A 165 10.52 -1.53 8.27
C THR A 165 10.02 -2.77 9.00
N ASP A 166 8.84 -2.71 9.62
CA ASP A 166 8.20 -3.83 10.30
C ASP A 166 7.91 -5.02 9.35
N LEU A 167 7.70 -4.74 8.05
CA LEU A 167 7.51 -5.77 7.03
C LEU A 167 8.84 -6.41 6.55
N GLY A 168 9.98 -5.89 6.99
CA GLY A 168 11.31 -6.38 6.61
C GLY A 168 11.92 -5.71 5.39
N PHE A 169 11.32 -4.62 4.90
CA PHE A 169 11.86 -3.80 3.83
C PHE A 169 12.70 -2.63 4.38
N GLU A 170 13.49 -2.00 3.52
CA GLU A 170 14.14 -0.71 3.77
C GLU A 170 13.35 0.39 3.06
N PRO A 171 12.80 1.38 3.76
CA PRO A 171 12.14 2.50 3.10
C PRO A 171 13.16 3.33 2.31
N LEU A 172 12.80 3.70 1.08
CA LEU A 172 13.60 4.56 0.22
C LEU A 172 12.80 5.83 -0.11
N ALA A 173 13.07 6.90 0.64
CA ALA A 173 12.44 8.20 0.42
C ALA A 173 12.80 8.77 -0.97
N ALA A 174 11.78 8.93 -1.80
CA ALA A 174 11.85 9.47 -3.17
C ALA A 174 11.38 10.93 -3.25
N GLY A 175 11.14 11.57 -2.10
CA GLY A 175 10.78 12.98 -1.98
C GLY A 175 9.27 13.25 -2.03
N PRO A 176 8.84 14.39 -2.59
CA PRO A 176 7.47 14.88 -2.50
C PRO A 176 6.46 14.00 -3.27
N LEU A 177 5.17 14.13 -2.97
CA LEU A 177 4.11 13.27 -3.52
C LEU A 177 4.06 13.31 -5.06
N ARG A 178 4.45 14.43 -5.68
CA ARG A 178 4.60 14.55 -7.15
C ARG A 178 5.55 13.52 -7.77
N THR A 179 6.47 12.94 -7.00
CA THR A 179 7.38 11.89 -7.50
C THR A 179 6.62 10.62 -7.90
N ALA A 180 5.40 10.41 -7.39
CA ALA A 180 4.52 9.33 -7.81
C ALA A 180 4.28 9.29 -9.34
N ARG A 181 4.39 10.43 -10.04
CA ARG A 181 4.33 10.52 -11.52
C ARG A 181 5.35 9.62 -12.22
N PHE A 182 6.44 9.28 -11.55
CA PHE A 182 7.51 8.42 -12.07
C PHE A 182 7.49 7.02 -11.41
N ILE A 183 7.08 6.93 -10.14
CA ILE A 183 6.98 5.66 -9.42
C ILE A 183 5.85 4.79 -9.98
N GLU A 184 4.71 5.37 -10.34
CA GLU A 184 3.59 4.62 -10.92
C GLU A 184 3.93 4.02 -12.30
N PRO A 185 4.57 4.74 -13.24
CA PRO A 185 5.18 4.11 -14.44
C PRO A 185 6.23 3.04 -14.11
N PHE A 186 7.06 3.25 -13.10
CA PHE A 186 8.01 2.22 -12.67
C PHE A 186 7.32 0.96 -12.14
N ALA A 187 6.15 1.09 -11.52
CA ALA A 187 5.34 -0.06 -11.11
C ALA A 187 4.97 -0.97 -12.29
N MET A 188 4.71 -0.40 -13.48
CA MET A 188 4.48 -1.19 -14.70
C MET A 188 5.70 -2.03 -15.08
N VAL A 189 6.90 -1.46 -14.95
CA VAL A 189 8.15 -2.21 -15.17
C VAL A 189 8.29 -3.35 -14.17
N THR A 190 7.96 -3.10 -12.90
CA THR A 190 7.99 -4.17 -11.89
C THR A 190 6.95 -5.26 -12.14
N ALA A 191 5.79 -4.92 -12.70
CA ALA A 191 4.76 -5.90 -13.07
C ALA A 191 5.25 -6.79 -14.23
N GLU A 192 5.78 -6.21 -15.30
CA GLU A 192 6.37 -6.94 -16.43
C GLU A 192 7.46 -7.92 -15.94
N LEU A 193 8.40 -7.43 -15.12
CA LEU A 193 9.47 -8.26 -14.56
C LEU A 193 8.96 -9.41 -13.68
N ALA A 194 7.84 -9.21 -12.97
CA ALA A 194 7.29 -10.19 -12.04
C ALA A 194 6.42 -11.26 -12.73
N TYR A 195 5.65 -10.85 -13.74
CA TYR A 195 4.57 -11.67 -14.28
C TYR A 195 4.82 -12.18 -15.71
N ASP A 196 5.63 -11.48 -16.50
CA ASP A 196 5.88 -11.82 -17.91
C ASP A 196 7.32 -12.30 -18.16
N GLN A 197 8.25 -11.93 -17.28
CA GLN A 197 9.65 -12.36 -17.36
C GLN A 197 9.97 -13.57 -16.46
N PRO A 198 11.03 -14.35 -16.76
CA PRO A 198 11.45 -15.46 -15.91
C PRO A 198 11.87 -15.02 -14.50
N GLY A 199 11.62 -15.86 -13.49
CA GLY A 199 12.00 -15.62 -12.08
C GLY A 199 10.82 -15.58 -11.12
N GLY A 200 9.61 -15.32 -11.64
CA GLY A 200 8.35 -15.40 -10.90
C GLY A 200 8.00 -14.13 -10.11
N PRO A 201 6.83 -14.12 -9.47
CA PRO A 201 6.17 -12.89 -9.02
C PRO A 201 6.74 -12.30 -7.73
N ALA A 202 7.57 -13.05 -6.99
CA ALA A 202 8.22 -12.58 -5.77
C ALA A 202 9.41 -11.67 -6.09
N LEU A 203 9.15 -10.58 -6.82
CA LEU A 203 10.12 -9.60 -7.26
C LEU A 203 10.44 -8.59 -6.16
N THR A 204 11.73 -8.29 -5.99
CA THR A 204 12.22 -7.21 -5.12
C THR A 204 13.33 -6.45 -5.83
N TYR A 205 13.63 -5.24 -5.38
CA TYR A 205 14.72 -4.43 -5.89
C TYR A 205 15.46 -3.73 -4.76
N ARG A 206 16.68 -3.28 -5.07
CA ARG A 206 17.48 -2.37 -4.24
C ARG A 206 18.28 -1.46 -5.15
N PHE A 207 18.25 -0.16 -4.88
CA PHE A 207 19.08 0.84 -5.54
C PHE A 207 20.34 1.09 -4.71
N GLU A 208 21.50 1.04 -5.37
CA GLU A 208 22.79 1.29 -4.75
C GLU A 208 23.50 2.46 -5.45
N LYS A 209 24.18 3.31 -4.68
CA LYS A 209 25.02 4.39 -5.21
C LYS A 209 26.46 3.91 -5.21
N LEU A 210 27.03 3.71 -6.40
CA LEU A 210 28.46 3.49 -6.55
C LEU A 210 29.19 4.78 -6.18
N ARG A 211 30.16 4.67 -5.27
CA ARG A 211 31.05 5.77 -4.87
C ARG A 211 32.45 5.46 -5.35
#